data_AF-O96677-F1
#
_entry.id   AF-O96677-F1
#
_cell.length_a   1.000
_cell.length_b   1.000
_cell.length_c   1.000
_cell.angle_alpha   90.00
_cell.angle_beta   90.00
_cell.angle_gamma   90.00
#
_symmetry.space_group_name_H-M   'P 1'
#
loop_
_entity.id
_entity.type
_entity.pdbx_description
1 polymer ?
#
loop_
_entity_poly.entity_id
_entity_poly.type
_entity_poly.pdbx_seq_one_letter_code
_entity_poly.pdbx_strand_id
1 'polypeptide(L)'
;SPPQGNHSLSKRSLFDPACTGIYDRQLLGKLGPLCDDCYNVFREPKVATGCRSNCYYNLIFLDCLEYLIPSHLQEEHMEALQTVGK
;
A
#
# COMPACT_ATOMS: atom_id res chain seq x y z
N SER A 1 37.33 0.75 10.60
CA SER A 1 36.09 1.55 10.47
C SER A 1 35.41 1.22 9.16
N PRO A 2 34.18 0.69 9.17
CA PRO A 2 33.46 0.43 7.93
C PRO A 2 32.83 1.73 7.38
N PRO A 3 32.63 1.82 6.06
CA PRO A 3 32.13 3.04 5.41
C PRO A 3 30.59 3.09 5.44
N GLN A 4 30.10 4.32 5.32
CA GLN A 4 28.71 4.74 5.45
C GLN A 4 27.82 4.13 4.34
N GLY A 5 26.90 3.25 4.73
CA GLY A 5 25.77 2.84 3.91
C GLY A 5 24.61 3.80 4.10
N ASN A 6 24.53 4.85 3.28
CA ASN A 6 23.28 5.60 3.14
C ASN A 6 22.26 4.66 2.49
N HIS A 7 21.42 4.02 3.31
CA HIS A 7 20.22 3.32 2.88
C HIS A 7 19.20 4.34 2.38
N SER A 8 19.51 5.03 1.28
CA SER A 8 18.47 5.63 0.46
C SER A 8 17.75 4.46 -0.21
N LEU A 9 16.80 3.87 0.51
CA LEU A 9 15.71 3.13 -0.11
C LEU A 9 14.99 4.17 -0.97
N SER A 10 15.48 4.37 -2.20
CA SER A 10 14.69 4.93 -3.26
C SER A 10 13.51 3.99 -3.41
N LYS A 11 12.43 4.27 -2.66
CA LYS A 11 11.06 3.84 -2.94
C LYS A 11 10.73 4.44 -4.31
N ARG A 12 11.30 3.87 -5.37
CA ARG A 12 10.70 3.94 -6.69
C ARG A 12 9.40 3.19 -6.49
N SER A 13 8.34 3.94 -6.14
CA SER A 13 6.98 3.47 -6.25
C SER A 13 6.86 3.06 -7.71
N LEU A 14 7.02 1.76 -7.97
CA LEU A 14 6.84 1.20 -9.30
C LEU A 14 5.42 1.58 -9.67
N PHE A 15 5.31 2.47 -10.65
CA PHE A 15 4.06 2.94 -11.17
C PHE A 15 3.30 1.71 -11.67
N ASP A 16 2.22 1.34 -10.99
CA ASP A 16 1.32 0.32 -11.51
C ASP A 16 0.55 0.97 -12.66
N PRO A 17 0.68 0.46 -13.90
CA PRO A 17 -0.07 0.97 -15.05
C PRO A 17 -1.59 0.90 -14.85
N ALA A 18 -2.08 0.09 -13.90
CA ALA A 18 -3.49 0.11 -13.51
C ALA A 18 -3.91 1.45 -12.87
N CYS A 19 -2.96 2.26 -12.38
CA CYS A 19 -3.22 3.53 -11.70
C CYS A 19 -3.12 4.73 -12.64
N THR A 20 -3.54 4.54 -13.90
CA THR A 20 -3.60 5.59 -14.90
C THR A 20 -4.74 6.54 -14.61
N GLY A 21 -4.43 7.78 -14.20
CA GLY A 21 -5.42 8.87 -14.07
C GLY A 21 -5.29 9.67 -12.78
N ILE A 22 -4.93 9.03 -11.66
CA ILE A 22 -4.89 9.66 -10.34
C ILE A 22 -3.57 9.30 -9.64
N TYR A 23 -2.53 10.10 -9.87
CA TYR A 23 -1.33 10.11 -9.02
C TYR A 23 -1.57 11.05 -7.83
N ASP A 24 -2.59 10.77 -7.03
CA ASP A 24 -2.80 11.51 -5.79
C ASP A 24 -1.83 10.96 -4.71
N ARG A 25 -0.74 11.70 -4.51
CA ARG A 25 0.29 11.33 -3.53
C ARG A 25 -0.27 11.29 -2.11
N GLN A 26 -1.28 12.10 -1.78
CA GLN A 26 -1.91 12.05 -0.46
C GLN A 26 -2.68 10.74 -0.30
N LEU A 27 -3.39 10.32 -1.33
CA LEU A 27 -4.18 9.10 -1.34
C LEU A 27 -3.30 7.84 -1.21
N LEU A 28 -2.23 7.77 -2.00
CA LEU A 28 -1.24 6.72 -1.91
C LEU A 28 -0.52 6.73 -0.55
N GLY A 29 -0.37 7.91 0.07
CA GLY A 29 0.15 8.07 1.42
C GLY A 29 -0.75 7.50 2.52
N LYS A 30 -2.06 7.41 2.28
CA LYS A 30 -3.02 6.77 3.19
C LYS A 30 -3.04 5.25 3.04
N LEU A 31 -2.98 4.74 1.80
CA LEU A 31 -3.09 3.31 1.50
C LEU A 31 -1.76 2.54 1.67
N GLY A 32 -0.64 3.19 1.38
CA GLY A 32 0.70 2.58 1.40
C GLY A 32 1.18 2.05 2.76
N PRO A 33 0.95 2.76 3.89
CA PRO A 33 1.30 2.30 5.23
C PRO A 33 0.62 0.98 5.63
N LEU A 34 -0.65 0.80 5.28
CA LEU A 34 -1.37 -0.45 5.57
C LEU A 34 -0.66 -1.67 4.97
N CYS A 35 -0.16 -1.56 3.74
CA CYS A 35 0.62 -2.64 3.13
C CYS A 35 1.97 -2.88 3.82
N ASP A 36 2.64 -1.82 4.30
CA ASP A 36 3.90 -1.96 5.06
C ASP A 36 3.63 -2.66 6.41
N ASP A 37 2.58 -2.27 7.12
CA ASP A 37 2.18 -2.86 8.41
C ASP A 37 1.70 -4.31 8.26
N CYS A 38 0.91 -4.60 7.22
CA CYS A 38 0.47 -5.94 6.89
C CYS A 38 1.64 -6.87 6.59
N TYR A 39 2.62 -6.42 5.81
CA TYR A 39 3.83 -7.20 5.60
C TYR A 39 4.61 -7.42 6.89
N ASN A 40 4.69 -6.44 7.78
CA ASN A 40 5.40 -6.60 9.06
C ASN A 40 4.76 -7.67 9.97
N VAL A 41 3.44 -7.80 9.91
CA VAL A 41 2.67 -8.80 10.68
C VAL A 41 2.81 -10.20 10.08
N PHE A 42 2.49 -10.37 8.79
CA PHE A 42 2.45 -11.70 8.17
C PHE A 42 3.81 -12.18 7.65
N ARG A 43 4.70 -11.26 7.29
CA ARG A 43 6.02 -11.52 6.69
C ARG A 43 5.96 -12.39 5.44
N GLU A 44 4.85 -12.31 4.70
CA GLU A 44 4.61 -13.11 3.51
C GLU A 44 5.06 -12.40 2.21
N PRO A 45 5.78 -13.08 1.30
CA PRO A 45 6.21 -12.50 0.03
C PRO A 45 5.05 -12.00 -0.83
N LYS A 46 3.91 -12.71 -0.81
CA LYS A 46 2.71 -12.34 -1.57
C LYS A 46 2.12 -11.01 -1.10
N VAL A 47 2.20 -10.70 0.20
CA VAL A 47 1.74 -9.42 0.76
C VAL A 47 2.65 -8.28 0.29
N ALA A 48 3.97 -8.49 0.31
CA ALA A 48 4.95 -7.48 -0.10
C ALA A 48 4.76 -7.01 -1.55
N THR A 49 4.46 -7.94 -2.47
CA THR A 49 4.33 -7.64 -3.90
C THR A 49 2.88 -7.39 -4.33
N GLY A 50 1.91 -8.05 -3.69
CA GLY A 50 0.52 -8.07 -4.13
C GLY A 50 -0.34 -6.96 -3.53
N CYS A 51 -0.05 -6.49 -2.31
CA CYS A 51 -0.93 -5.54 -1.61
C CYS A 51 -1.13 -4.21 -2.37
N ARG A 52 -0.08 -3.72 -3.05
CA ARG A 52 -0.12 -2.46 -3.81
C ARG A 52 -0.56 -2.62 -5.26
N SER A 53 -0.81 -3.85 -5.71
CA SER A 53 -1.17 -4.14 -7.10
C SER A 53 -2.57 -3.66 -7.44
N ASN A 54 -2.81 -3.39 -8.72
CA ASN A 54 -4.09 -2.91 -9.24
C ASN A 54 -4.62 -1.71 -8.45
N CYS A 55 -3.73 -0.79 -8.06
CA CYS A 55 -4.08 0.38 -7.24
C CYS A 55 -4.77 0.02 -5.93
N TYR A 56 -4.26 -0.98 -5.23
CA TYR A 56 -4.85 -1.49 -3.98
C TYR A 56 -6.24 -2.16 -4.17
N TYR A 57 -6.78 -2.24 -5.39
CA TYR A 57 -7.98 -3.02 -5.70
C TYR A 57 -7.65 -4.49 -5.90
N ASN A 58 -7.31 -5.16 -4.81
CA ASN A 58 -7.04 -6.59 -4.78
C ASN A 58 -7.45 -7.16 -3.42
N LEU A 59 -7.66 -8.48 -3.36
CA LEU A 59 -8.10 -9.14 -2.12
C LEU A 59 -7.06 -9.04 -1.01
N ILE A 60 -5.76 -9.03 -1.33
CA ILE A 60 -4.70 -8.94 -0.32
C ILE A 60 -4.81 -7.63 0.47
N PHE A 61 -5.09 -6.51 -0.21
CA PHE A 61 -5.32 -5.24 0.47
C PHE A 61 -6.56 -5.28 1.38
N LEU A 62 -7.66 -5.88 0.91
CA LEU A 62 -8.89 -6.00 1.69
C LEU A 62 -8.71 -6.89 2.92
N ASP A 63 -7.99 -8.01 2.78
CA ASP A 63 -7.67 -8.89 3.90
C ASP A 63 -6.78 -8.16 4.93
N CYS A 64 -5.78 -7.40 4.48
CA CYS A 64 -4.95 -6.56 5.34
C CYS A 64 -5.78 -5.50 6.07
N LEU A 65 -6.71 -4.85 5.38
CA LEU A 65 -7.61 -3.83 5.94
C LEU A 65 -8.50 -4.44 7.03
N GLU A 66 -9.11 -5.60 6.75
CA GLU A 66 -9.96 -6.32 7.70
C GLU A 66 -9.19 -6.75 8.95
N TYR A 67 -7.96 -7.23 8.78
CA TYR A 67 -7.17 -7.76 9.88
C TYR A 67 -6.54 -6.67 10.76
N LEU A 68 -6.09 -5.55 10.18
CA LEU A 68 -5.32 -4.53 10.89
C LEU A 68 -6.11 -3.29 11.28
N ILE A 69 -7.18 -2.95 10.55
CA ILE A 69 -7.93 -1.72 10.78
C ILE A 69 -9.28 -2.06 11.44
N PRO A 70 -9.60 -1.45 12.60
CA PRO A 70 -10.91 -1.60 13.23
C PRO A 70 -12.04 -1.22 12.26
N SER A 71 -13.14 -1.98 12.27
CA SER A 71 -14.22 -1.85 11.27
C SER A 71 -14.78 -0.43 11.11
N HIS A 72 -14.85 0.35 12.20
CA HIS A 72 -15.35 1.73 12.18
C HIS A 72 -14.37 2.75 11.54
N LEU A 73 -13.12 2.36 11.26
CA LEU A 73 -12.09 3.17 10.60
C LEU A 73 -11.80 2.72 9.17
N GLN A 74 -12.44 1.63 8.71
CA GLN A 74 -12.21 1.09 7.36
C GLN A 74 -12.80 1.99 6.27
N GLU A 75 -13.84 2.77 6.59
CA GLU A 75 -14.53 3.65 5.62
C GLU A 75 -13.56 4.61 4.91
N GLU A 76 -12.63 5.24 5.64
CA GLU A 76 -11.64 6.15 5.03
C GLU A 76 -10.78 5.46 3.96
N HIS A 77 -10.37 4.22 4.22
CA HIS A 77 -9.56 3.44 3.29
C HIS A 77 -10.39 3.01 2.08
N MET A 78 -11.66 2.66 2.29
CA MET A 78 -12.57 2.29 1.21
C MET A 78 -12.91 3.46 0.29
N GLU A 79 -13.16 4.65 0.84
CA GLU A 79 -13.33 5.88 0.05
C GLU A 79 -12.08 6.21 -0.76
N ALA A 80 -10.91 6.01 -0.15
CA ALA A 80 -9.65 6.21 -0.82
C ALA A 80 -9.44 5.28 -2.02
N LEU A 81 -9.88 4.01 -1.90
CA LEU A 81 -9.88 3.07 -3.03
C LEU A 81 -10.71 3.61 -4.19
N GLN A 82 -11.94 4.08 -3.94
CA GLN A 82 -12.85 4.61 -4.98
C GLN A 82 -12.27 5.74 -5.83
N THR A 83 -11.23 6.40 -5.33
CA THR A 83 -10.59 7.55 -5.98
C THR A 83 -9.34 7.17 -6.78
N VAL A 84 -8.62 6.10 -6.43
CA VAL A 84 -7.39 5.70 -7.17
C VAL A 84 -7.64 5.00 -8.51
N GLY A 85 -8.88 4.57 -8.79
CA GLY A 85 -9.26 3.77 -9.97
C GLY A 85 -10.20 4.45 -10.97
N LYS A 86 -10.23 5.78 -11.02
CA LYS A 86 -11.02 6.57 -11.98
C LYS A 86 -10.17 7.19 -13.08
#